data_AF-A0A225DVF8-F1
#
_entry.id   AF-A0A225DVF8-F1
#
_cell.length_a   1.000
_cell.length_b   1.000
_cell.length_c   1.000
_cell.angle_alpha   90.00
_cell.angle_beta   90.00
_cell.angle_gamma   90.00
#
_symmetry.space_group_name_H-M   'P 1'
#
loop_
_entity.id
_entity.type
_entity.pdbx_description
1 polymer ?
#
loop_
_entity_poly.entity_id
_entity_poly.type
_entity_poly.pdbx_seq_one_letter_code
_entity_poly.pdbx_strand_id
1 'polypeptide(L)'
;MSNDPPRYDPRRPDPEIPADERYSFADPDPVPVVPPPPPQVVEPEPVDEEADGDEPRPRKKKKKRKPRVGPDGQPVGEVRKEHRDRILDREEVEPAVPWWAVPAVLTAVGFLLCLIPIGVVASKAGAEVAAIAIVGTAVAVVVQVTIVSTLMTLVGGFFGIDYGPLHQALAKLVAIITMMDGVTGTIGIGCIPAGVLVAGIVGFGLFQYQFRLAIQETFLTVGAMVVASWSLNAVIIMALANR
;
A
#
# COMPACT_ATOMS: atom_id res chain seq x y z
N MET A 1 -44.26 -15.18 -13.62
CA MET A 1 -43.55 -15.89 -12.54
C MET A 1 -42.72 -14.84 -11.81
N SER A 2 -43.14 -14.42 -10.61
CA SER A 2 -42.44 -13.41 -9.81
C SER A 2 -41.30 -14.08 -9.06
N ASN A 3 -40.06 -13.60 -9.26
CA ASN A 3 -38.87 -14.00 -8.51
C ASN A 3 -38.70 -13.02 -7.33
N ASP A 4 -39.50 -13.19 -6.29
CA ASP A 4 -39.27 -12.46 -5.05
C ASP A 4 -38.27 -13.24 -4.18
N PRO A 5 -37.14 -12.63 -3.77
CA PRO A 5 -36.19 -13.28 -2.90
C PRO A 5 -36.80 -13.53 -1.52
N PRO A 6 -36.47 -14.66 -0.86
CA PRO A 6 -37.04 -14.99 0.44
C PRO A 6 -36.69 -13.92 1.47
N ARG A 7 -37.72 -13.32 2.10
CA ARG A 7 -37.54 -12.42 3.24
C ARG A 7 -37.05 -13.23 4.43
N TYR A 8 -35.90 -12.83 4.98
CA TYR A 8 -35.34 -13.38 6.20
C TYR A 8 -36.28 -13.11 7.38
N ASP A 9 -36.76 -14.15 8.04
CA ASP A 9 -37.56 -14.07 9.27
C ASP A 9 -36.66 -14.39 10.48
N PRO A 10 -36.32 -13.38 11.31
CA PRO A 10 -35.41 -13.56 12.44
C PRO A 10 -36.02 -14.38 13.59
N ARG A 11 -37.29 -14.81 13.49
CA ARG A 11 -37.95 -15.67 14.49
C ARG A 11 -37.89 -17.16 14.16
N ARG A 12 -37.33 -17.53 13.01
CA ARG A 12 -37.19 -18.93 12.62
C ARG A 12 -35.96 -19.51 13.32
N PRO A 13 -36.10 -20.56 14.15
CA PRO A 13 -34.95 -21.26 14.70
C PRO A 13 -34.09 -21.79 13.55
N ASP A 14 -32.78 -21.58 13.63
CA ASP A 14 -31.86 -22.11 12.64
C ASP A 14 -32.04 -23.62 12.54
N PRO A 15 -32.11 -24.20 11.33
CA PRO A 15 -32.21 -25.63 11.17
C PRO A 15 -31.01 -26.29 11.87
N GLU A 16 -31.30 -27.16 12.83
CA GLU A 16 -30.30 -27.95 13.53
C GLU A 16 -29.47 -28.72 12.50
N ILE A 17 -28.22 -28.28 12.31
CA ILE A 17 -27.26 -28.98 11.46
C ILE A 17 -26.98 -30.33 12.16
N PRO A 18 -27.26 -31.47 11.51
CA PRO A 18 -27.06 -32.77 12.12
C PRO A 18 -25.59 -32.96 12.51
N ALA A 19 -25.39 -33.50 13.71
CA ALA A 19 -24.09 -33.52 14.39
C ALA A 19 -23.04 -34.44 13.75
N ASP A 20 -23.37 -35.12 12.66
CA ASP A 20 -22.54 -36.10 11.95
C ASP A 20 -21.67 -35.47 10.84
N GLU A 21 -21.89 -34.23 10.44
CA GLU A 21 -21.03 -33.49 9.50
C GLU A 21 -19.91 -32.68 10.17
N ARG A 22 -19.50 -33.05 11.39
CA ARG A 22 -18.26 -32.54 11.98
C ARG A 22 -17.08 -33.20 11.27
N TYR A 23 -16.66 -32.56 10.18
CA TYR A 23 -15.40 -32.76 9.44
C TYR A 23 -14.32 -33.46 10.27
N SER A 24 -14.12 -34.75 9.99
CA SER A 24 -12.94 -35.50 10.40
C SER A 24 -11.74 -34.93 9.64
N PHE A 25 -11.01 -34.00 10.26
CA PHE A 25 -9.67 -33.62 9.86
C PHE A 25 -8.75 -34.82 10.10
N ALA A 26 -8.70 -35.74 9.13
CA ALA A 26 -7.59 -36.68 9.04
C ALA A 26 -6.33 -35.87 8.70
N ASP A 27 -5.25 -36.09 9.45
CA ASP A 27 -3.97 -35.45 9.21
C ASP A 27 -3.55 -35.64 7.75
N PRO A 28 -3.23 -34.56 7.01
CA PRO A 28 -2.79 -34.69 5.62
C PRO A 28 -1.46 -35.45 5.57
N ASP A 29 -1.40 -36.49 4.75
CA ASP A 29 -0.18 -37.27 4.50
C ASP A 29 1.01 -36.35 4.17
N PRO A 30 2.22 -36.62 4.69
CA PRO A 30 3.38 -35.80 4.43
C PRO A 30 3.71 -35.80 2.94
N VAL A 31 3.63 -34.61 2.33
CA VAL A 31 3.96 -34.41 0.91
C VAL A 31 5.44 -34.74 0.70
N PRO A 32 5.80 -35.60 -0.28
CA PRO A 32 7.19 -35.93 -0.57
C PRO A 32 8.00 -34.68 -0.89
N VAL A 33 9.09 -34.46 -0.14
CA VAL A 33 10.03 -33.38 -0.39
C VAL A 33 10.76 -33.68 -1.70
N VAL A 34 10.30 -33.08 -2.80
CA VAL A 34 11.00 -33.14 -4.08
C VAL A 34 12.22 -32.23 -3.99
N PRO A 35 13.45 -32.73 -4.16
CA PRO A 35 14.64 -31.89 -4.16
C PRO A 35 14.56 -30.86 -5.30
N PRO A 36 14.98 -29.61 -5.06
CA PRO A 36 14.92 -28.56 -6.08
C PRO A 36 15.78 -28.96 -7.28
N PRO A 37 15.33 -28.66 -8.52
CA PRO A 37 16.12 -28.92 -9.71
C PRO A 37 17.45 -28.15 -9.66
N PRO A 38 18.55 -28.73 -10.16
CA PRO A 38 19.84 -28.06 -10.20
C PRO A 38 19.75 -26.76 -11.03
N PRO A 39 20.51 -25.72 -10.67
CA PRO A 39 20.52 -24.45 -11.40
C PRO A 39 20.93 -24.71 -12.85
N GLN A 40 20.06 -24.33 -13.78
CA GLN A 40 20.38 -24.38 -15.20
C GLN A 40 21.44 -23.30 -15.48
N VAL A 41 22.62 -23.75 -15.90
CA VAL A 41 23.66 -22.89 -16.45
C VAL A 41 23.14 -22.38 -17.78
N VAL A 42 22.62 -21.15 -17.79
CA VAL A 42 22.24 -20.46 -19.02
C VAL A 42 23.55 -20.07 -19.71
N GLU A 43 23.93 -20.86 -20.70
CA GLU A 43 25.02 -20.56 -21.61
C GLU A 43 24.63 -19.29 -22.39
N PRO A 44 25.44 -18.22 -22.38
CA PRO A 44 25.11 -16.99 -23.08
C PRO A 44 25.03 -17.27 -24.58
N GLU A 45 23.87 -17.00 -25.18
CA GLU A 45 23.72 -17.06 -26.64
C GLU A 45 24.72 -16.10 -27.30
N PRO A 46 25.42 -16.54 -28.36
CA PRO A 46 26.24 -15.65 -29.16
C PRO A 46 25.36 -14.58 -29.81
N VAL A 47 25.82 -13.34 -29.73
CA VAL A 47 25.22 -12.20 -30.42
C VAL A 47 25.45 -12.39 -31.92
N ASP A 48 24.41 -12.83 -32.63
CA ASP A 48 24.39 -12.84 -34.09
C ASP A 48 24.20 -11.41 -34.61
N GLU A 49 25.30 -10.75 -34.96
CA GLU A 49 25.32 -9.73 -36.00
C GLU A 49 25.14 -10.43 -37.34
N GLU A 50 24.00 -10.26 -38.02
CA GLU A 50 23.96 -9.98 -39.47
C GLU A 50 22.56 -9.82 -40.09
N ALA A 51 22.54 -8.95 -41.10
CA ALA A 51 21.83 -9.06 -42.38
C ALA A 51 20.31 -8.86 -42.45
N ASP A 52 20.00 -7.64 -42.89
CA ASP A 52 19.04 -7.28 -43.94
C ASP A 52 18.66 -8.46 -44.86
N GLY A 53 17.37 -8.81 -44.92
CA GLY A 53 16.87 -9.93 -45.72
C GLY A 53 15.37 -10.15 -45.62
N ASP A 54 14.64 -9.54 -46.55
CA ASP A 54 13.21 -9.74 -46.84
C ASP A 54 12.78 -11.21 -46.88
N GLU A 55 11.74 -11.57 -46.08
CA GLU A 55 10.67 -12.47 -46.53
C GLU A 55 9.47 -12.51 -45.54
N PRO A 56 8.24 -12.11 -45.94
CA PRO A 56 7.07 -12.16 -45.07
C PRO A 56 6.33 -13.51 -45.15
N ARG A 57 6.39 -14.29 -44.06
CA ARG A 57 5.54 -15.49 -43.86
C ARG A 57 4.05 -15.11 -43.67
N PRO A 58 3.09 -15.90 -44.19
CA PRO A 58 1.66 -15.55 -44.14
C PRO A 58 1.06 -15.81 -42.75
N ARG A 59 0.81 -14.75 -41.97
CA ARG A 59 0.08 -14.80 -40.70
C ARG A 59 -1.45 -14.91 -40.93
N LYS A 60 -2.08 -15.87 -40.25
CA LYS A 60 -3.53 -16.13 -40.22
C LYS A 60 -4.32 -14.87 -39.83
N LYS A 61 -5.29 -14.49 -40.68
CA LYS A 61 -6.16 -13.32 -40.54
C LYS A 61 -7.08 -13.44 -39.30
N LYS A 62 -6.69 -12.85 -38.17
CA LYS A 62 -7.63 -12.52 -37.08
C LYS A 62 -8.56 -11.40 -37.56
N LYS A 63 -9.88 -11.64 -37.45
CA LYS A 63 -10.96 -10.71 -37.79
C LYS A 63 -10.78 -9.39 -37.03
N LYS A 64 -10.29 -8.34 -37.70
CA LYS A 64 -10.19 -6.97 -37.17
C LYS A 64 -11.60 -6.43 -36.87
N ARG A 65 -12.00 -6.39 -35.60
CA ARG A 65 -13.09 -5.52 -35.16
C ARG A 65 -12.64 -4.07 -35.36
N LYS A 66 -13.40 -3.28 -36.13
CA LYS A 66 -13.09 -1.87 -36.37
C LYS A 66 -13.13 -1.10 -35.04
N PRO A 67 -12.07 -0.35 -34.68
CA PRO A 67 -12.08 0.51 -33.51
C PRO A 67 -13.14 1.61 -33.69
N ARG A 68 -13.90 1.87 -32.63
CA ARG A 68 -14.91 2.93 -32.58
C ARG A 68 -14.15 4.24 -32.35
N VAL A 69 -14.03 5.05 -33.40
CA VAL A 69 -13.33 6.34 -33.38
C VAL A 69 -14.29 7.38 -32.80
N GLY A 70 -13.82 8.15 -31.82
CA GLY A 70 -14.59 9.27 -31.25
C GLY A 70 -14.71 10.43 -32.25
N PRO A 71 -15.52 11.47 -31.93
CA PRO A 71 -15.71 12.64 -32.80
C PRO A 71 -14.41 13.39 -33.12
N ASP A 72 -13.35 13.18 -32.34
CA ASP A 72 -12.07 13.89 -32.45
C ASP A 72 -10.98 13.04 -33.17
N GLY A 73 -11.34 11.92 -33.79
CA GLY A 73 -10.40 11.09 -34.55
C GLY A 73 -9.48 10.20 -33.69
N GLN A 74 -9.53 10.30 -32.37
CA GLN A 74 -8.75 9.44 -31.48
C GLN A 74 -9.50 8.15 -31.08
N PRO A 75 -8.81 6.99 -30.99
CA PRO A 75 -9.40 5.75 -30.50
C PRO A 75 -9.69 5.87 -28.99
N VAL A 76 -10.97 5.83 -28.63
CA VAL A 76 -11.51 6.09 -27.27
C VAL A 76 -11.10 5.04 -26.22
N GLY A 77 -10.19 4.11 -26.53
CA GLY A 77 -9.87 2.97 -25.66
C GLY A 77 -8.40 2.59 -25.50
N GLU A 78 -7.46 3.27 -26.17
CA GLU A 78 -6.03 2.90 -26.13
C GLU A 78 -5.28 3.56 -24.98
N VAL A 79 -5.52 4.85 -24.71
CA VAL A 79 -4.77 5.61 -23.69
C VAL A 79 -4.98 5.06 -22.28
N ARG A 80 -6.16 4.49 -21.98
CA ARG A 80 -6.45 3.93 -20.65
C ARG A 80 -5.90 2.51 -20.44
N LYS A 81 -5.58 1.79 -21.51
CA LYS A 81 -5.02 0.42 -21.43
C LYS A 81 -3.50 0.43 -21.40
N GLU A 82 -2.85 1.31 -22.15
CA GLU A 82 -1.38 1.41 -22.13
C GLU A 82 -0.82 1.78 -20.75
N HIS A 83 -1.53 2.62 -19.97
CA HIS A 83 -1.11 2.91 -18.60
C HIS A 83 -1.32 1.74 -17.63
N ARG A 84 -2.30 0.88 -17.91
CA ARG A 84 -2.59 -0.32 -17.11
C ARG A 84 -1.63 -1.46 -17.42
N ASP A 85 -1.22 -1.58 -18.68
CA ASP A 85 -0.40 -2.69 -19.17
C ASP A 85 1.10 -2.44 -18.90
N ARG A 86 1.56 -1.18 -18.83
CA ARG A 86 2.96 -0.84 -18.47
C ARG A 86 3.34 -1.19 -17.02
N ILE A 87 2.36 -1.42 -16.16
CA ILE A 87 2.55 -1.82 -14.75
C ILE A 87 2.72 -3.36 -14.64
N LEU A 88 2.31 -4.12 -15.64
CA LEU A 88 2.26 -5.59 -15.59
C LEU A 88 3.53 -6.28 -16.11
N ASP A 89 4.35 -5.61 -16.95
CA ASP A 89 5.47 -6.24 -17.66
C ASP A 89 6.86 -5.96 -17.06
N ARG A 90 6.94 -5.45 -15.83
CA ARG A 90 8.23 -5.42 -15.12
C ARG A 90 8.46 -6.79 -14.48
N GLU A 91 9.13 -7.68 -15.20
CA GLU A 91 9.75 -8.90 -14.63
C GLU A 91 10.81 -8.49 -13.60
N GLU A 92 10.34 -8.10 -12.42
CA GLU A 92 11.16 -8.05 -11.23
C GLU A 92 11.35 -9.51 -10.79
N VAL A 93 12.54 -10.03 -11.06
CA VAL A 93 13.09 -11.20 -10.34
C VAL A 93 13.33 -10.75 -8.89
N GLU A 94 12.24 -10.49 -8.16
CA GLU A 94 12.27 -10.14 -6.75
C GLU A 94 12.44 -11.44 -5.95
N PRO A 95 13.40 -11.51 -5.00
CA PRO A 95 13.38 -12.59 -4.03
C PRO A 95 12.01 -12.63 -3.37
N ALA A 96 11.52 -13.83 -3.04
CA ALA A 96 10.19 -14.09 -2.47
C ALA A 96 10.03 -13.50 -1.04
N VAL A 97 10.22 -12.20 -0.89
CA VAL A 97 10.02 -11.46 0.34
C VAL A 97 8.52 -11.29 0.49
N PRO A 98 7.91 -11.78 1.58
CA PRO A 98 6.49 -11.63 1.74
C PRO A 98 6.13 -10.15 1.84
N TRP A 99 5.02 -9.75 1.20
CA TRP A 99 4.58 -8.36 1.08
C TRP A 99 4.50 -7.58 2.41
N TRP A 100 4.35 -8.29 3.53
CA TRP A 100 4.25 -7.71 4.87
C TRP A 100 5.61 -7.50 5.56
N ALA A 101 6.68 -8.15 5.10
CA ALA A 101 7.98 -8.09 5.79
C ALA A 101 8.55 -6.67 5.82
N VAL A 102 8.53 -5.97 4.68
CA VAL A 102 9.06 -4.60 4.60
C VAL A 102 8.27 -3.64 5.49
N PRO A 103 6.92 -3.55 5.38
CA PRO A 103 6.13 -2.75 6.32
C PRO A 103 6.40 -3.12 7.80
N ALA A 104 6.43 -4.41 8.14
CA ALA A 104 6.65 -4.84 9.52
C ALA A 104 8.01 -4.42 10.07
N VAL A 105 9.08 -4.58 9.29
CA VAL A 105 10.44 -4.13 9.68
C VAL A 105 10.47 -2.61 9.84
N LEU A 106 9.88 -1.86 8.91
CA LEU A 106 9.81 -0.40 9.02
C LEU A 106 9.00 0.06 10.23
N THR A 107 7.87 -0.60 10.54
CA THR A 107 7.10 -0.32 11.75
C THR A 107 7.92 -0.59 13.00
N ALA A 108 8.66 -1.71 13.05
CA ALA A 108 9.50 -2.05 14.19
C ALA A 108 10.63 -1.03 14.39
N VAL A 109 11.33 -0.65 13.31
CA VAL A 109 12.39 0.38 13.37
C VAL A 109 11.82 1.73 13.77
N GLY A 110 10.70 2.15 13.17
CA GLY A 110 10.02 3.39 13.53
C GLY A 110 9.60 3.42 14.99
N PHE A 111 9.05 2.31 15.49
CA PHE A 111 8.65 2.19 16.89
C PHE A 111 9.84 2.31 17.84
N LEU A 112 10.97 1.66 17.53
CA LEU A 112 12.20 1.80 18.29
C LEU A 112 12.70 3.26 18.30
N LEU A 113 12.59 3.98 17.18
CA LEU A 113 12.91 5.39 17.11
C LEU A 113 11.95 6.25 17.96
N CYS A 114 10.65 5.93 18.00
CA CYS A 114 9.70 6.61 18.88
C CYS A 114 10.02 6.43 20.37
N LEU A 115 10.66 5.32 20.76
CA LEU A 115 11.05 5.09 22.16
C LEU A 115 12.18 6.01 22.63
N ILE A 116 13.00 6.56 21.73
CA ILE A 116 14.11 7.46 22.09
C ILE A 116 13.61 8.75 22.79
N PRO A 117 12.74 9.58 22.17
CA PRO A 117 12.20 10.76 22.83
C PRO A 117 11.38 10.41 24.08
N ILE A 118 10.66 9.28 24.06
CA ILE A 118 9.91 8.82 25.23
C ILE A 118 10.87 8.53 26.38
N GLY A 119 11.99 7.84 26.13
CA GLY A 119 13.02 7.56 27.13
C GLY A 119 13.66 8.82 27.69
N VAL A 120 13.90 9.83 26.84
CA VAL A 120 14.41 11.14 27.28
C VAL A 120 13.39 11.84 28.19
N VAL A 121 12.10 11.83 27.84
CA VAL A 121 11.04 12.40 28.70
C VAL A 121 10.91 11.60 30.00
N ALA A 122 10.93 10.28 29.93
CA ALA A 122 10.84 9.37 31.08
C ALA A 122 11.96 9.62 32.09
N SER A 123 13.20 9.85 31.62
CA SER A 123 14.34 10.16 32.49
C SER A 123 14.16 11.46 33.30
N LYS A 124 13.31 12.38 32.83
CA LYS A 124 13.06 13.68 33.47
C LYS A 124 11.78 13.69 34.29
N ALA A 125 10.74 13.00 33.83
CA ALA A 125 9.38 13.10 34.37
C ALA A 125 8.87 11.82 35.04
N GLY A 126 9.65 10.74 35.02
CA GLY A 126 9.32 9.47 35.64
C GLY A 126 8.59 8.48 34.72
N ALA A 127 8.41 7.25 35.23
CA ALA A 127 7.86 6.12 34.47
C ALA A 127 6.37 6.27 34.11
N GLU A 128 5.58 6.95 34.95
CA GLU A 128 4.15 7.18 34.69
C GLU A 128 3.93 8.01 33.42
N VAL A 129 4.74 9.07 33.23
CA VAL A 129 4.70 9.91 32.03
C VAL A 129 5.11 9.13 30.79
N ALA A 130 6.06 8.20 30.92
CA ALA A 130 6.46 7.32 29.84
C ALA A 130 5.32 6.40 29.37
N ALA A 131 4.58 5.82 30.32
CA ALA A 131 3.42 4.97 30.00
C ALA A 131 2.32 5.76 29.29
N ILE A 132 2.02 6.98 29.76
CA ILE A 132 1.06 7.88 29.11
C ILE A 132 1.53 8.25 27.70
N ALA A 133 2.83 8.55 27.52
CA ALA A 133 3.39 8.86 26.21
C ALA A 133 3.27 7.69 25.23
N ILE A 134 3.57 6.46 25.66
CA ILE A 134 3.44 5.26 24.81
C ILE A 134 2.00 5.05 24.36
N VAL A 135 1.04 5.11 25.29
CA VAL A 135 -0.40 4.97 24.97
C VAL A 135 -0.86 6.11 24.06
N GLY A 136 -0.43 7.33 24.35
CA GLY A 136 -0.69 8.51 23.53
C GLY A 136 -0.17 8.36 22.10
N THR A 137 1.05 7.84 21.93
CA THR A 137 1.64 7.55 20.60
C THR A 137 0.83 6.50 19.87
N ALA A 138 0.42 5.40 20.52
CA ALA A 138 -0.39 4.38 19.88
C ALA A 138 -1.75 4.94 19.39
N VAL A 139 -2.43 5.74 20.21
CA VAL A 139 -3.68 6.41 19.84
C VAL A 139 -3.45 7.40 18.69
N ALA A 140 -2.38 8.19 18.76
CA ALA A 140 -2.03 9.15 17.71
C ALA A 140 -1.81 8.45 16.36
N VAL A 141 -1.06 7.35 16.33
CA VAL A 141 -0.84 6.56 15.11
C VAL A 141 -2.15 6.04 14.55
N VAL A 142 -3.04 5.49 15.37
CA VAL A 142 -4.36 4.99 14.91
C VAL A 142 -5.19 6.12 14.28
N VAL A 143 -5.24 7.28 14.95
CA VAL A 143 -5.98 8.45 14.44
C VAL A 143 -5.37 8.94 13.13
N GLN A 144 -4.05 9.09 13.05
CA GLN A 144 -3.36 9.53 11.84
C GLN A 144 -3.58 8.55 10.67
N VAL A 145 -3.41 7.24 10.90
CA VAL A 145 -3.64 6.21 9.88
C VAL A 145 -5.08 6.29 9.36
N THR A 146 -6.06 6.47 10.25
CA THR A 146 -7.47 6.59 9.86
C THR A 146 -7.72 7.82 8.98
N ILE A 147 -7.19 9.00 9.38
CA ILE A 147 -7.32 10.24 8.62
C ILE A 147 -6.64 10.12 7.26
N VAL A 148 -5.38 9.67 7.25
CA VAL A 148 -4.56 9.56 6.03
C VAL A 148 -5.16 8.53 5.07
N SER A 149 -5.58 7.37 5.57
CA SER A 149 -6.24 6.34 4.73
C SER A 149 -7.54 6.85 4.11
N THR A 150 -8.34 7.60 4.87
CA THR A 150 -9.58 8.19 4.36
C THR A 150 -9.27 9.18 3.24
N LEU A 151 -8.27 10.04 3.45
CA LEU A 151 -7.86 11.02 2.46
C LEU A 151 -7.27 10.36 1.20
N MET A 152 -6.45 9.31 1.34
CA MET A 152 -5.96 8.53 0.21
C MET A 152 -7.11 7.91 -0.57
N THR A 153 -8.10 7.34 0.10
CA THR A 153 -9.26 6.73 -0.57
C THR A 153 -10.04 7.79 -1.37
N LEU A 154 -10.22 8.98 -0.81
CA LEU A 154 -10.87 10.10 -1.50
C LEU A 154 -10.05 10.56 -2.72
N VAL A 155 -8.77 10.86 -2.54
CA VAL A 155 -7.88 11.32 -3.62
C VAL A 155 -7.72 10.25 -4.70
N GLY A 156 -7.51 8.99 -4.32
CA GLY A 156 -7.43 7.88 -5.27
C GLY A 156 -8.72 7.67 -6.04
N GLY A 157 -9.87 7.82 -5.39
CA GLY A 157 -11.18 7.78 -6.06
C GLY A 157 -11.35 8.90 -7.10
N PHE A 158 -10.89 10.12 -6.80
CA PHE A 158 -10.99 11.25 -7.73
C PHE A 158 -10.01 11.16 -8.90
N PHE A 159 -8.78 10.68 -8.67
CA PHE A 159 -7.72 10.64 -9.68
C PHE A 159 -7.55 9.27 -10.34
N GLY A 160 -8.30 8.25 -9.92
CA GLY A 160 -8.20 6.88 -10.42
C GLY A 160 -6.91 6.17 -9.99
N ILE A 161 -6.32 6.56 -8.87
CA ILE A 161 -5.08 5.97 -8.34
C ILE A 161 -5.45 4.70 -7.56
N ASP A 162 -4.83 3.59 -7.92
CA ASP A 162 -4.98 2.31 -7.22
C ASP A 162 -3.81 2.11 -6.23
N TYR A 163 -4.13 2.08 -4.94
CA TYR A 163 -3.15 1.85 -3.87
C TYR A 163 -3.01 0.37 -3.48
N GLY A 164 -3.70 -0.53 -4.20
CA GLY A 164 -3.78 -1.95 -3.90
C GLY A 164 -4.82 -2.27 -2.82
N PRO A 165 -4.82 -3.52 -2.30
CA PRO A 165 -5.77 -3.95 -1.29
C PRO A 165 -5.67 -3.11 -0.01
N LEU A 166 -6.83 -2.72 0.53
CA LEU A 166 -6.92 -1.81 1.69
C LEU A 166 -6.03 -2.23 2.87
N HIS A 167 -6.00 -3.52 3.21
CA HIS A 167 -5.19 -4.03 4.32
C HIS A 167 -3.68 -3.87 4.09
N GLN A 168 -3.21 -4.00 2.83
CA GLN A 168 -1.80 -3.79 2.48
C GLN A 168 -1.45 -2.30 2.51
N ALA A 169 -2.34 -1.45 2.00
CA ALA A 169 -2.19 0.00 2.05
C ALA A 169 -2.13 0.52 3.50
N LEU A 170 -3.00 0.01 4.37
CA LEU A 170 -2.99 0.34 5.81
C LEU A 170 -1.69 -0.09 6.48
N ALA A 171 -1.19 -1.30 6.22
CA ALA A 171 0.08 -1.77 6.78
C ALA A 171 1.26 -0.88 6.34
N LYS A 172 1.32 -0.51 5.06
CA LYS A 172 2.32 0.42 4.51
C LYS A 172 2.22 1.81 5.15
N LEU A 173 1.01 2.33 5.34
CA LEU A 173 0.76 3.62 5.99
C LEU A 173 1.22 3.62 7.45
N VAL A 174 0.87 2.59 8.22
CA VAL A 174 1.31 2.44 9.62
C VAL A 174 2.84 2.47 9.68
N ALA A 175 3.52 1.74 8.80
CA ALA A 175 4.98 1.73 8.73
C ALA A 175 5.57 3.12 8.43
N ILE A 176 5.03 3.81 7.43
CA ILE A 176 5.50 5.16 7.04
C ILE A 176 5.28 6.15 8.18
N ILE A 177 4.07 6.19 8.76
CA ILE A 177 3.72 7.11 9.84
C ILE A 177 4.60 6.87 11.07
N THR A 178 4.73 5.61 11.50
CA THR A 178 5.55 5.28 12.68
C THR A 178 7.02 5.65 12.46
N MET A 179 7.53 5.43 11.24
CA MET A 179 8.90 5.83 10.89
C MET A 179 9.07 7.35 10.89
N MET A 180 8.13 8.10 10.31
CA MET A 180 8.14 9.56 10.30
C MET A 180 8.07 10.15 11.71
N ASP A 181 7.20 9.63 12.57
CA ASP A 181 7.07 10.04 13.95
C ASP A 181 8.37 9.74 14.73
N GLY A 182 8.94 8.56 14.55
CA GLY A 182 10.20 8.16 15.17
C GLY A 182 11.38 9.05 14.75
N VAL A 183 11.52 9.34 13.45
CA VAL A 183 12.56 10.23 12.92
C VAL A 183 12.35 11.66 13.42
N THR A 184 11.13 12.19 13.35
CA THR A 184 10.80 13.54 13.82
C THR A 184 11.10 13.69 15.30
N GLY A 185 10.68 12.71 16.11
CA GLY A 185 10.93 12.70 17.55
C GLY A 185 12.40 12.60 17.89
N THR A 186 13.15 11.72 17.24
CA THR A 186 14.58 11.50 17.52
C THR A 186 15.43 12.70 17.15
N ILE A 187 15.27 13.23 15.92
CA ILE A 187 16.06 14.39 15.46
C ILE A 187 15.55 15.67 16.12
N GLY A 188 14.25 15.76 16.39
CA GLY A 188 13.61 16.91 17.02
C GLY A 188 14.12 17.21 18.44
N ILE A 189 14.69 16.21 19.13
CA ILE A 189 15.37 16.42 20.43
C ILE A 189 16.53 17.42 20.29
N GLY A 190 17.27 17.38 19.17
CA GLY A 190 18.42 18.26 18.92
C GLY A 190 18.07 19.49 18.09
N CYS A 191 17.22 19.35 17.06
CA CYS A 191 16.87 20.44 16.15
C CYS A 191 15.48 20.20 15.53
N ILE A 192 14.46 20.86 16.08
CA ILE A 192 13.06 20.74 15.66
C ILE A 192 12.84 20.95 14.14
N PRO A 193 13.33 22.04 13.50
CA PRO A 193 13.08 22.24 12.07
C PRO A 193 13.78 21.19 11.19
N ALA A 194 14.97 20.72 11.59
CA ALA A 194 15.68 19.68 10.86
C ALA A 194 14.95 18.34 10.95
N GLY A 195 14.38 17.99 12.11
CA GLY A 195 13.64 16.75 12.30
C GLY A 195 12.44 16.63 11.36
N VAL A 196 11.66 17.70 11.22
CA VAL A 196 10.50 17.73 10.31
C VAL A 196 10.93 17.61 8.84
N LEU A 197 12.00 18.30 8.43
CA LEU A 197 12.51 18.22 7.05
C LEU A 197 13.01 16.82 6.71
N VAL A 198 13.82 16.21 7.59
CA VAL A 198 14.35 14.86 7.38
C VAL A 198 13.22 13.83 7.36
N ALA A 199 12.26 13.93 8.28
CA ALA A 199 11.09 13.06 8.29
C ALA A 199 10.24 13.23 7.02
N GLY A 200 10.12 14.45 6.49
CA GLY A 200 9.44 14.71 5.22
C GLY A 200 10.13 14.03 4.03
N ILE A 201 11.46 14.12 3.95
CA ILE A 201 12.23 13.46 2.87
C ILE A 201 12.14 11.93 2.98
N VAL A 202 12.33 11.38 4.19
CA VAL A 202 12.21 9.94 4.44
C VAL A 202 10.79 9.45 4.16
N GLY A 203 9.78 10.18 4.64
CA GLY A 203 8.38 9.87 4.41
C GLY A 203 8.01 9.86 2.93
N PHE A 204 8.45 10.87 2.17
CA PHE A 204 8.24 10.93 0.71
C PHE A 204 8.89 9.73 0.00
N GLY A 205 10.16 9.43 0.34
CA GLY A 205 10.88 8.30 -0.26
C GLY A 205 10.23 6.94 0.07
N LEU A 206 9.83 6.73 1.32
CA LEU A 206 9.13 5.52 1.74
C LEU A 206 7.75 5.40 1.12
N PHE A 207 7.02 6.50 0.98
CA PHE A 207 5.70 6.50 0.33
C PHE A 207 5.82 6.13 -1.15
N GLN A 208 6.76 6.75 -1.85
CA GLN A 208 7.05 6.42 -3.25
C GLN A 208 7.46 4.95 -3.40
N TYR A 209 8.36 4.47 -2.55
CA TYR A 209 8.86 3.09 -2.58
C TYR A 209 7.77 2.06 -2.27
N GLN A 210 6.98 2.27 -1.22
CA GLN A 210 5.97 1.31 -0.76
C GLN A 210 4.74 1.24 -1.67
N PHE A 211 4.29 2.38 -2.22
CA PHE A 211 3.12 2.40 -3.11
C PHE A 211 3.48 2.26 -4.59
N ARG A 212 4.78 2.25 -4.93
CA ARG A 212 5.28 2.18 -6.32
C ARG A 212 4.61 3.22 -7.25
N LEU A 213 4.25 4.37 -6.69
CA LEU A 213 3.59 5.46 -7.42
C LEU A 213 4.58 6.19 -8.31
N ALA A 214 4.08 6.74 -9.41
CA ALA A 214 4.86 7.69 -10.18
C ALA A 214 5.20 8.93 -9.32
N ILE A 215 6.31 9.60 -9.61
CA ILE A 215 6.73 10.82 -8.88
C ILE A 215 5.61 11.87 -8.87
N GLN A 216 4.91 12.04 -10.00
CA GLN A 216 3.81 13.00 -10.12
C GLN A 216 2.60 12.65 -9.24
N GLU A 217 2.22 11.36 -9.18
CA GLU A 217 1.13 10.88 -8.33
C GLU A 217 1.50 10.99 -6.85
N THR A 218 2.78 10.74 -6.52
CA THR A 218 3.32 10.93 -5.18
C THR A 218 3.22 12.39 -4.76
N PHE A 219 3.65 13.34 -5.60
CA PHE A 219 3.50 14.77 -5.32
C PHE A 219 2.04 15.20 -5.17
N LEU A 220 1.15 14.67 -6.00
CA LEU A 220 -0.27 14.97 -5.92
C LEU A 220 -0.88 14.46 -4.61
N THR A 221 -0.51 13.24 -4.20
CA THR A 221 -1.04 12.60 -2.99
C THR A 221 -0.46 13.24 -1.73
N VAL A 222 0.86 13.40 -1.65
CA VAL A 222 1.54 14.07 -0.52
C VAL A 222 1.13 15.53 -0.45
N GLY A 223 1.03 16.23 -1.58
CA GLY A 223 0.55 17.60 -1.65
C GLY A 223 -0.89 17.73 -1.13
N ALA A 224 -1.78 16.83 -1.52
CA ALA A 224 -3.15 16.79 -1.01
C ALA A 224 -3.18 16.52 0.51
N MET A 225 -2.33 15.63 1.02
CA MET A 225 -2.18 15.37 2.47
C MET A 225 -1.71 16.61 3.23
N VAL A 226 -0.71 17.33 2.71
CA VAL A 226 -0.19 18.55 3.35
C VAL A 226 -1.25 19.64 3.37
N VAL A 227 -1.95 19.87 2.24
CA VAL A 227 -3.03 20.87 2.17
C VAL A 227 -4.18 20.52 3.11
N ALA A 228 -4.56 19.24 3.19
CA ALA A 228 -5.59 18.79 4.11
C ALA A 228 -5.15 18.96 5.58
N SER A 229 -3.91 18.63 5.92
CA SER A 229 -3.35 18.84 7.26
C SER A 229 -3.34 20.31 7.64
N TRP A 230 -2.92 21.20 6.73
CA TRP A 230 -2.95 22.65 6.96
C TRP A 230 -4.37 23.17 7.17
N SER A 231 -5.32 22.68 6.37
CA SER A 231 -6.73 23.06 6.48
C SER A 231 -7.33 22.59 7.81
N LEU A 232 -7.03 21.37 8.23
CA LEU A 232 -7.48 20.83 9.52
C LEU A 232 -6.89 21.65 10.68
N ASN A 233 -5.59 21.95 10.64
CA ASN A 233 -4.94 22.78 11.66
C ASN A 233 -5.55 24.19 11.72
N ALA A 234 -5.84 24.82 10.57
CA ALA A 234 -6.47 26.13 10.52
C ALA A 234 -7.89 26.12 11.12
N VAL A 235 -8.68 25.08 10.84
CA VAL A 235 -10.01 24.90 11.44
C VAL A 235 -9.92 24.70 12.95
N ILE A 236 -8.99 23.89 13.43
CA ILE A 236 -8.76 23.68 14.87
C ILE A 236 -8.37 25.00 15.55
N ILE A 237 -7.44 25.76 14.96
CA ILE A 237 -7.02 27.06 15.49
C ILE A 237 -8.19 28.04 15.54
N MET A 238 -9.00 28.15 14.48
CA MET A 238 -10.20 29.00 14.48
C MET A 238 -11.23 28.55 15.53
N ALA A 239 -11.44 27.24 15.69
CA ALA A 239 -12.37 26.72 16.69
C ALA A 239 -11.90 27.00 18.14
N LEU A 240 -10.59 26.97 18.39
CA LEU A 240 -10.01 27.31 19.69
C LEU A 240 -10.00 28.82 19.94
N ALA A 241 -9.76 29.65 18.92
CA ALA A 241 -9.79 31.11 19.04
C ALA A 241 -11.19 31.68 19.30
N ASN A 242 -12.24 30.94 18.95
CA ASN A 242 -13.64 31.29 19.20
C ASN A 242 -14.16 30.83 20.58
N ARG A 243 -13.32 30.29 21.46
CA ARG A 243 -13.64 29.94 22.85
C ARG A 243 -13.01 30.94 23.81
#